data_AF-A0A4Y9S2F1-F1
#
_entry.id   AF-A0A4Y9S2F1-F1
#
_cell.length_a   1.000
_cell.length_b   1.000
_cell.length_c   1.000
_cell.angle_alpha   90.00
_cell.angle_beta   90.00
_cell.angle_gamma   90.00
#
_symmetry.space_group_name_H-M   'P 1'
#
loop_
_entity.id
_entity.type
_entity.pdbx_description
1 polymer ?
#
loop_
_entity_poly.entity_id
_entity_poly.type
_entity_poly.pdbx_seq_one_letter_code
_entity_poly.pdbx_strand_id
1 'polypeptide(L)' 'MPEAAKRPCALATLPPDPTAGDLDAAYAQRGAQIVACDGARRLAVETLLAERAMQDAQHGLKRPPD' A
#
# COMPACT_ATOMS: atom_id res chain seq x y z
N MET A 1 -7.22 4.49 8.86
CA MET A 1 -6.24 3.80 7.99
C MET A 1 -5.21 2.96 8.78
N PRO A 2 -4.98 1.69 8.41
CA PRO A 2 -4.03 0.78 9.07
C PRO A 2 -2.56 1.19 8.95
N GLU A 3 -1.69 0.82 9.91
CA GLU A 3 -0.25 1.11 9.86
C GLU A 3 0.46 0.48 8.65
N ALA A 4 0.06 -0.72 8.26
CA ALA A 4 0.63 -1.39 7.09
C ALA A 4 0.49 -0.56 5.80
N ALA A 5 -0.59 0.22 5.68
CA ALA A 5 -0.86 1.11 4.55
C ALA A 5 -0.12 2.46 4.62
N LYS A 6 0.44 2.84 5.79
CA LYS A 6 1.11 4.12 6.02
C LYS A 6 2.63 4.05 5.88
N ARG A 7 3.22 2.87 6.09
CA ARG A 7 4.67 2.71 6.04
C ARG A 7 5.19 2.89 4.60
N PRO A 8 6.35 3.55 4.41
CA PRO A 8 7.00 3.60 3.10
C PRO A 8 7.29 2.20 2.58
N CYS A 9 7.22 2.03 1.26
CA CYS A 9 7.61 0.76 0.65
C CYS A 9 9.12 0.59 0.76
N ALA A 10 9.54 -0.61 1.19
CA ALA A 10 10.94 -0.96 1.25
C ALA A 10 11.52 -0.98 -0.17
N LEU A 11 12.76 -0.51 -0.29
CA LEU A 11 13.51 -0.49 -1.54
C LEU A 11 14.84 -1.19 -1.32
N ALA A 12 15.11 -2.26 -2.07
CA ALA A 12 16.40 -2.90 -2.11
C ALA A 12 17.42 -1.91 -2.70
N THR A 13 18.50 -1.68 -1.97
CA THR A 13 19.61 -0.80 -2.37
C THR A 13 20.87 -1.62 -2.53
N LEU A 14 21.73 -1.19 -3.44
CA LEU A 14 23.04 -1.80 -3.66
C LEU A 14 24.11 -1.12 -2.80
N PRO A 15 25.19 -1.83 -2.44
CA PRO A 15 26.39 -1.20 -1.91
C PRO A 15 27.05 -0.28 -2.98
N PRO A 16 28.00 0.58 -2.60
CA PRO A 16 28.63 1.54 -3.52
C PRO A 16 29.37 0.92 -4.72
N ASP A 17 29.96 -0.27 -4.55
CA ASP A 17 30.63 -1.04 -5.60
C ASP A 17 30.07 -2.47 -5.63
N PRO A 18 28.90 -2.67 -6.28
CA PRO A 18 28.18 -3.93 -6.21
C PRO A 18 28.77 -4.99 -7.13
N THR A 19 28.84 -6.23 -6.63
CA THR A 19 29.14 -7.41 -7.42
C THR A 19 27.92 -7.87 -8.22
N ALA A 20 28.12 -8.78 -9.18
CA ALA A 20 26.99 -9.43 -9.86
C ALA A 20 26.06 -10.18 -8.89
N GLY A 21 26.61 -10.80 -7.85
CA GLY A 21 25.81 -11.47 -6.81
C GLY A 21 24.94 -10.50 -6.01
N ASP A 22 25.42 -9.27 -5.77
CA ASP A 22 24.62 -8.23 -5.11
C ASP A 22 23.43 -7.80 -5.98
N LEU A 23 23.62 -7.75 -7.30
CA LEU A 23 22.55 -7.44 -8.25
C LEU A 23 21.46 -8.52 -8.24
N ASP A 24 21.85 -9.79 -8.29
CA ASP A 24 20.91 -10.92 -8.27
C ASP A 24 20.11 -10.96 -6.95
N ALA A 25 20.79 -10.75 -5.83
CA ALA A 25 20.15 -10.69 -4.52
C ALA A 25 19.18 -9.52 -4.42
N ALA A 26 19.59 -8.32 -4.84
CA ALA A 26 18.74 -7.13 -4.84
C ALA A 26 17.54 -7.28 -5.78
N TYR A 27 17.71 -7.91 -6.94
CA TYR A 27 16.63 -8.20 -7.88
C TYR A 27 15.58 -9.13 -7.27
N ALA A 28 16.02 -10.26 -6.69
CA ALA A 28 15.12 -11.20 -6.02
C ALA A 28 14.38 -10.55 -4.84
N GLN A 29 15.11 -9.80 -3.99
CA GLN A 29 14.52 -9.07 -2.87
C GLN A 29 13.50 -8.03 -3.34
N ARG A 30 13.78 -7.32 -4.44
CA ARG A 30 12.88 -6.30 -4.98
C ARG A 30 11.54 -6.88 -5.40
N GLY A 31 11.52 -8.08 -5.98
CA GLY A 31 10.27 -8.78 -6.31
C GLY A 31 9.36 -8.95 -5.10
N ALA A 32 9.89 -9.44 -3.99
CA ALA A 32 9.13 -9.61 -2.74
C ALA A 32 8.65 -8.26 -2.17
N GLN A 33 9.49 -7.22 -2.22
CA GLN A 33 9.14 -5.88 -1.74
C GLN A 33 7.99 -5.25 -2.54
N ILE A 34 7.95 -5.46 -3.86
CA ILE A 34 6.86 -4.96 -4.72
C ILE A 34 5.54 -5.60 -4.32
N VAL A 35 5.49 -6.93 -4.21
CA VAL A 35 4.26 -7.65 -3.83
C VAL A 35 3.72 -7.17 -2.47
N ALA A 36 4.61 -6.99 -1.49
CA ALA A 36 4.24 -6.48 -0.17
C ALA A 36 3.73 -5.03 -0.23
N CYS A 37 4.41 -4.16 -0.98
CA CYS A 37 4.03 -2.76 -1.17
C CYS A 37 2.65 -2.63 -1.84
N ASP A 38 2.39 -3.44 -2.86
CA ASP A 38 1.11 -3.42 -3.57
C ASP A 38 -0.04 -3.89 -2.68
N GLY A 39 0.19 -4.89 -1.83
CA GLY A 39 -0.78 -5.30 -0.81
C GLY A 39 -1.11 -4.18 0.17
N ALA A 40 -0.10 -3.45 0.65
CA ALA A 40 -0.28 -2.30 1.53
C ALA A 40 -1.05 -1.14 0.85
N ARG A 41 -0.74 -0.85 -0.42
CA ARG A 41 -1.46 0.16 -1.20
C ARG A 41 -2.92 -0.21 -1.44
N ARG A 42 -3.17 -1.47 -1.78
CA ARG A 42 -4.54 -2.00 -1.94
C ARG A 42 -5.34 -1.83 -0.66
N LEU A 43 -4.77 -2.20 0.49
CA LEU A 43 -5.41 -2.01 1.78
C LEU A 43 -5.80 -0.55 2.05
N ALA A 44 -4.94 0.41 1.68
CA ALA A 44 -5.24 1.83 1.82
C ALA A 44 -6.47 2.25 0.99
N VAL A 45 -6.50 1.82 -0.28
CA VAL A 45 -7.59 2.13 -1.21
C VAL A 45 -8.90 1.48 -0.76
N GLU A 46 -8.87 0.20 -0.40
CA GLU A 46 -10.05 -0.54 0.08
C GLU A 46 -10.61 0.10 1.35
N THR A 47 -9.73 0.49 2.28
CA THR A 47 -10.14 1.21 3.50
C THR A 47 -10.82 2.53 3.16
N LEU A 48 -10.23 3.33 2.26
CA LEU A 48 -10.79 4.63 1.87
C LEU A 48 -12.16 4.49 1.19
N LEU A 49 -12.32 3.48 0.32
CA LEU A 49 -13.61 3.21 -0.33
C LEU A 49 -14.67 2.78 0.68
N ALA A 50 -14.32 1.93 1.65
CA ALA A 50 -15.21 1.53 2.72
C ALA A 50 -15.61 2.72 3.62
N GLU A 51 -14.65 3.58 3.97
CA GLU A 51 -14.89 4.81 4.74
C GLU A 51 -15.89 5.73 4.01
N ARG A 52 -15.71 5.94 2.69
CA ARG A 52 -16.61 6.76 1.88
C ARG A 52 -18.02 6.16 1.78
N ALA A 53 -18.13 4.85 1.54
CA ALA A 53 -19.43 4.18 1.47
C ALA A 53 -20.22 4.31 2.79
N MET A 54 -19.54 4.23 3.94
CA MET A 54 -20.18 4.46 5.24
C MET A 54 -20.64 5.90 5.42
N GLN A 55 -19.83 6.88 4.99
CA GLN A 55 -20.20 8.29 5.03
C GLN A 55 -21.41 8.57 4.14
N ASP A 56 -21.41 8.08 2.91
CA ASP A 56 -22.52 8.25 1.96
C ASP A 56 -23.81 7.64 2.50
N ALA A 57 -23.75 6.44 3.07
CA ALA A 57 -24.90 5.81 3.73
C ALA A 57 -25.40 6.65 4.92
N GLN A 58 -24.49 7.16 5.74
CA GLN A 58 -24.85 8.03 6.87
C GLN A 58 -25.46 9.36 6.42
N HIS A 59 -24.94 9.98 5.35
CA HIS A 59 -25.49 11.20 4.78
C HIS A 59 -26.88 10.98 4.17
N GLY A 60 -27.09 9.85 3.49
CA GLY A 60 -28.40 9.44 2.97
C GLY A 60 -29.45 9.26 4.07
N LEU A 61 -29.06 8.69 5.21
CA LEU A 61 -29.94 8.55 6.39
C LEU A 61 -30.29 9.90 7.05
N LYS A 62 -29.39 10.88 6.98
CA LYS A 62 -29.59 12.21 7.58
C LYS A 62 -30.37 13.18 6.70
N ARG A 63 -30.52 12.90 5.40
CA ARG A 63 -31.25 13.79 4.48
C ARG A 63 -32.76 13.65 4.72
N PRO A 64 -33.48 14.74 5.02
CA PRO A 64 -34.94 14.67 5.15
C PRO A 64 -35.57 14.26 3.80
N PRO A 65 -36.72 13.57 3.80
CA PRO A 65 -37.45 13.28 2.57
C PRO A 65 -37.93 14.57 1.92
N ASP A 66 -37.83 14.65 0.60
CA ASP A 66 -38.34 15.76 -0.23
C ASP A 66 -39.88 15.87 -0.16
#